data_AF-A0A0K6FSU4-F1
#
_entry.id   AF-A0A0K6FSU4-F1
#
_cell.length_a   1.000
_cell.length_b   1.000
_cell.length_c   1.000
_cell.angle_alpha   90.00
_cell.angle_beta   90.00
_cell.angle_gamma   90.00
#
_symmetry.space_group_name_H-M   'P 1'
#
loop_
_entity.id
_entity.type
_entity.pdbx_description
1 polymer ?
#
loop_
_entity_poly.entity_id
_entity_poly.type
_entity_poly.pdbx_seq_one_letter_code
_entity_poly.pdbx_strand_id
1 'polypeptide(L)'
;MPNLTVRNAVRHALTRASHGPISIDKTHGSIPTSGIRGSVSTDKIQAAIKHVHTLAGGTGDPDLNLMRIYVGTMSARVRQVDQLVTDYIRNHTRPCPSSTLLLVPSQQPIEKDTTHALVHRILRYVSPHPWGTPESEAHRRSTSIERIVQNVLREHEQTQAQDRLSSFCAGAHVLWSPIWVRPDGAIRIRRAGEQSGRRVRGWLASRQPPTSSLEQKAHPGETMVWDNRFLVRVPNCPDLVVRPRGRFVLPQVVRNQQVVDECGVEFIRELDAI
;
A
#
# COMPACT_ATOMS: atom_id res chain seq x y z
N MET A 1 21.15 4.65 3.39
CA MET A 1 21.05 5.99 4.02
C MET A 1 19.58 6.29 4.28
N PRO A 2 19.15 6.65 5.51
CA PRO A 2 17.76 7.02 5.75
C PRO A 2 17.46 8.37 5.08
N ASN A 3 16.49 8.39 4.17
CA ASN A 3 16.01 9.62 3.54
C ASN A 3 15.49 10.57 4.63
N LEU A 4 16.14 11.73 4.76
CA LEU A 4 15.81 12.75 5.74
C LEU A 4 14.49 13.40 5.32
N THR A 5 13.38 12.87 5.80
CA THR A 5 12.04 13.44 5.55
C THR A 5 11.97 14.86 6.14
N VAL A 6 11.18 15.76 5.53
CA VAL A 6 10.97 17.15 6.03
C VAL A 6 10.66 17.17 7.52
N ARG A 7 9.91 16.19 8.02
CA ARG A 7 9.61 16.00 9.44
C ARG A 7 10.86 15.76 10.30
N ASN A 8 11.81 14.95 9.83
CA ASN A 8 13.07 14.71 10.53
C ASN A 8 13.96 15.95 10.50
N ALA A 9 13.97 16.70 9.38
CA ALA A 9 14.70 17.97 9.28
C ALA A 9 14.15 19.03 10.25
N VAL A 10 12.83 19.17 10.32
CA VAL A 10 12.15 20.09 11.25
C VAL A 10 12.38 19.68 12.70
N ARG A 11 12.29 18.38 13.04
CA ARG A 11 12.64 17.90 14.40
C ARG A 11 14.07 18.26 14.76
N HIS A 12 15.04 17.97 13.89
CA HIS A 12 16.44 18.32 14.14
C HIS A 12 16.64 19.82 14.35
N ALA A 13 15.99 20.67 13.54
CA ALA A 13 16.06 22.12 13.69
C ALA A 13 15.46 22.58 15.04
N LEU A 14 14.30 22.02 15.44
CA LEU A 14 13.65 22.36 16.70
C LEU A 14 14.45 21.89 17.93
N THR A 15 15.03 20.69 17.90
CA THR A 15 15.91 20.20 18.97
C THR A 15 17.14 21.09 19.12
N ARG A 16 17.71 21.56 18.01
CA ARG A 16 18.88 22.44 18.01
C ARG A 16 18.56 23.87 18.49
N ALA A 17 17.34 24.36 18.27
CA ALA A 17 16.92 25.67 18.74
C ALA A 17 16.50 25.69 20.22
N SER A 18 16.10 24.55 20.78
CA SER A 18 15.72 24.41 22.20
C SER A 18 16.90 24.16 23.13
N HIS A 19 18.02 23.70 22.59
CA HIS A 19 19.31 23.70 23.29
C HIS A 19 20.00 25.00 22.87
N GLY A 20 19.97 26.03 23.72
CA GLY A 20 20.73 27.26 23.49
C GLY A 20 22.23 26.98 23.22
N PRO A 21 23.05 27.98 22.88
CA PRO A 21 24.47 27.76 22.66
C PRO A 21 25.10 27.17 23.94
N ILE A 22 25.25 25.85 23.97
CA ILE A 22 26.00 25.15 25.00
C ILE A 22 27.44 25.60 24.77
N SER A 23 27.91 26.52 25.62
CA SER A 23 29.34 26.73 25.82
C SER A 23 29.94 25.37 26.15
N ILE A 24 30.65 24.80 25.18
CA ILE A 24 31.39 23.55 25.34
C ILE A 24 32.61 23.90 26.18
N ASP A 25 32.44 23.74 27.49
CA ASP A 25 33.58 23.66 28.39
C ASP A 25 34.31 22.35 28.12
N LYS A 26 35.62 22.47 27.94
CA LYS A 26 36.51 21.42 27.43
C LYS A 26 36.87 20.49 28.58
N THR A 27 36.38 19.24 28.60
CA THR A 27 37.17 18.12 29.15
C THR A 27 36.58 16.74 28.81
N HIS A 28 37.42 15.92 28.18
CA HIS A 28 37.51 14.45 28.17
C HIS A 28 36.39 13.58 27.55
N GLY A 29 36.79 12.75 26.57
CA GLY A 29 36.05 11.58 26.10
C GLY A 29 35.93 11.48 24.58
N SER A 30 37.01 11.12 23.89
CA SER A 30 37.05 10.96 22.43
C SER A 30 36.25 9.74 21.96
N ILE A 31 34.99 9.95 21.60
CA ILE A 31 34.19 9.02 20.78
C ILE A 31 34.43 9.37 19.30
N PRO A 32 34.79 8.39 18.43
CA PRO A 32 35.06 8.66 17.02
C PRO A 32 33.76 9.04 16.29
N THR A 33 33.58 10.35 16.07
CA THR A 33 32.40 10.96 15.42
C THR A 33 32.62 11.25 13.92
N SER A 34 33.64 10.66 13.30
CA SER A 34 34.15 11.07 11.97
C SER A 34 33.32 10.62 10.75
N GLY A 35 32.15 9.99 10.92
CA GLY A 35 31.40 9.40 9.80
C GLY A 35 30.06 10.05 9.43
N ILE A 36 29.45 10.87 10.30
CA ILE A 36 28.03 11.29 10.17
C ILE A 36 27.89 12.81 10.07
N ARG A 37 28.86 13.49 9.45
CA ARG A 37 28.77 14.91 9.10
C ARG A 37 28.60 15.08 7.59
N GLY A 38 27.69 14.31 7.01
CA GLY A 38 27.09 14.69 5.73
C GLY A 38 26.42 16.04 5.93
N SER A 39 27.09 17.10 5.45
CA SER A 39 26.68 18.51 5.52
C SER A 39 25.20 18.66 5.10
N VAL A 40 24.30 18.66 6.08
CA VAL A 40 22.93 19.14 5.86
C VAL A 40 23.07 20.63 5.61
N SER A 41 22.94 21.05 4.35
CA SER A 41 23.01 22.45 3.94
C SER A 41 22.06 23.27 4.82
N THR A 42 22.63 24.24 5.54
CA THR A 42 21.91 25.21 6.36
C THR A 42 20.86 25.94 5.54
N ASP A 43 21.12 26.16 4.26
CA ASP A 43 20.22 26.84 3.32
C ASP A 43 18.95 26.03 3.10
N LYS A 44 19.05 24.69 2.99
CA LYS A 44 17.88 23.82 2.86
C LYS A 44 17.01 23.86 4.12
N ILE A 45 17.63 23.91 5.30
CA ILE A 45 16.91 24.03 6.57
C ILE A 45 16.20 25.38 6.63
N GLN A 46 16.91 26.47 6.31
CA GLN A 46 16.34 27.81 6.35
C GLN A 46 15.21 27.99 5.31
N ALA A 47 15.34 27.40 4.12
CA ALA A 47 14.30 27.37 3.12
C ALA A 47 13.06 26.61 3.60
N ALA A 48 13.23 25.47 4.27
CA ALA A 48 12.12 24.71 4.85
C ALA A 48 11.41 25.48 5.98
N ILE A 49 12.16 26.16 6.85
CA ILE A 49 11.61 27.01 7.91
C ILE A 49 10.78 28.14 7.29
N LYS A 50 11.34 28.88 6.32
CA LYS A 50 10.61 29.95 5.62
C LYS A 50 9.33 29.43 4.97
N HIS A 51 9.41 28.27 4.31
CA HIS A 51 8.24 27.66 3.69
C HIS A 51 7.13 27.32 4.70
N VAL A 52 7.47 26.71 5.83
CA VAL A 52 6.49 26.39 6.90
C VAL A 52 5.90 27.67 7.49
N HIS A 53 6.71 28.72 7.69
CA HIS A 53 6.23 30.02 8.15
C HIS A 53 5.24 30.65 7.17
N THR A 54 5.53 30.63 5.86
CA THR A 54 4.60 31.11 4.83
C THR A 54 3.30 30.30 4.81
N LEU A 55 3.37 28.96 4.93
CA LEU A 55 2.17 28.12 5.01
C LEU A 55 1.33 28.38 6.26
N ALA A 56 1.97 28.83 7.33
CA ALA A 56 1.29 29.24 8.56
C ALA A 56 0.66 30.64 8.47
N GLY A 57 0.75 31.32 7.31
CA GLY A 57 0.22 32.66 7.09
C GLY A 57 1.15 33.79 7.55
N GLY A 58 2.40 33.47 7.89
CA GLY A 58 3.37 34.45 8.34
C GLY A 58 3.96 35.28 7.20
N THR A 59 4.21 36.56 7.47
CA THR A 59 4.90 37.50 6.57
C THR A 59 6.19 37.98 7.23
N GLY A 60 7.30 37.99 6.48
CA GLY A 60 8.59 38.47 6.98
C GLY A 60 9.43 37.41 7.71
N ASP A 61 9.98 37.78 8.87
CA ASP A 61 10.88 36.93 9.64
C ASP A 61 10.16 35.74 10.31
N PRO A 62 10.76 34.54 10.36
CA PRO A 62 10.09 33.36 10.88
C PRO A 62 9.66 33.46 12.35
N ASP A 63 8.36 33.60 12.60
CA ASP A 63 7.77 33.47 13.93
C ASP A 63 7.67 31.99 14.36
N LEU A 64 8.44 31.63 15.39
CA LEU A 64 8.46 30.28 15.98
C LEU A 64 7.13 29.87 16.59
N ASN A 65 6.38 30.77 17.22
CA ASN A 65 5.11 30.45 17.87
C ASN A 65 4.05 30.13 16.82
N LEU A 66 3.98 30.94 15.77
CA LEU A 66 3.10 30.69 14.63
C LEU A 66 3.38 29.32 13.98
N MET A 67 4.65 29.00 13.73
CA MET A 67 5.03 27.68 13.19
C MET A 67 4.69 26.53 14.13
N ARG A 68 4.87 26.69 15.45
CA ARG A 68 4.47 25.66 16.44
C ARG A 68 2.97 25.41 16.42
N ILE A 69 2.16 26.48 16.37
CA ILE A 69 0.70 26.37 16.26
C ILE A 69 0.33 25.65 14.97
N TYR A 70 0.89 26.05 13.83
CA TYR A 70 0.64 25.41 12.54
C TYR A 70 1.02 23.92 12.52
N VAL A 71 2.20 23.56 13.02
CA VAL A 71 2.64 22.17 13.14
C VAL A 71 1.72 21.37 14.07
N GLY A 72 1.25 21.99 15.17
CA GLY A 72 0.27 21.40 16.08
C GLY A 72 -1.06 21.10 15.37
N THR A 73 -1.61 22.07 14.64
CA THR A 73 -2.83 21.94 13.84
C THR A 73 -2.68 20.86 12.77
N MET A 74 -1.59 20.86 12.00
CA MET A 74 -1.33 19.84 10.99
C MET A 74 -1.18 18.45 11.60
N SER A 75 -0.52 18.34 12.77
CA SER A 75 -0.40 17.05 13.48
C SER A 75 -1.74 16.53 13.98
N ALA A 76 -2.61 17.42 14.46
CA ALA A 76 -3.99 17.07 14.83
C ALA A 76 -4.78 16.58 13.61
N ARG A 77 -4.65 17.29 12.47
CA ARG A 77 -5.29 16.94 11.21
C ARG A 77 -4.84 15.57 10.69
N VAL A 78 -3.55 15.27 10.71
CA VAL A 78 -3.03 13.95 10.30
C VAL A 78 -3.62 12.83 11.16
N ARG A 79 -3.68 13.01 12.49
CA ARG A 79 -4.31 12.02 13.40
C ARG A 79 -5.79 11.82 13.08
N GLN A 80 -6.52 12.91 12.81
CA GLN A 80 -7.92 12.83 12.41
C GLN A 80 -8.09 12.03 11.12
N VAL A 81 -7.30 12.32 10.08
CA VAL A 81 -7.34 11.59 8.80
C VAL A 81 -6.99 10.11 9.02
N ASP A 82 -5.95 9.82 9.80
CA ASP A 82 -5.55 8.44 10.10
C ASP A 82 -6.66 7.65 10.83
N GLN A 83 -7.40 8.31 11.73
CA GLN A 83 -8.55 7.72 12.42
C GLN A 83 -9.69 7.44 11.44
N LEU A 84 -10.07 8.42 10.60
CA LEU A 84 -11.10 8.26 9.57
C LEU A 84 -10.78 7.11 8.61
N VAL A 85 -9.53 6.98 8.19
CA VAL A 85 -9.08 5.86 7.34
C VAL A 85 -9.19 4.53 8.08
N THR A 86 -8.81 4.48 9.36
CA THR A 86 -8.93 3.27 10.19
C THR A 86 -10.38 2.82 10.28
N ASP A 87 -11.28 3.75 10.59
CA ASP A 87 -12.71 3.50 10.68
C ASP A 87 -13.30 3.07 9.34
N TYR A 88 -12.85 3.71 8.26
CA TYR A 88 -13.28 3.34 6.91
C TYR A 88 -12.87 1.92 6.55
N ILE A 89 -11.60 1.55 6.74
CA ILE A 89 -11.10 0.19 6.46
C ILE A 89 -11.87 -0.82 7.32
N ARG A 90 -12.04 -0.56 8.61
CA ARG A 90 -12.77 -1.45 9.52
C ARG A 90 -14.21 -1.72 9.04
N ASN A 91 -14.91 -0.69 8.59
CA ASN A 91 -16.32 -0.79 8.22
C ASN A 91 -16.54 -1.31 6.79
N HIS A 92 -15.59 -1.09 5.89
CA HIS A 92 -15.73 -1.33 4.45
C HIS A 92 -14.83 -2.43 3.91
N THR A 93 -14.16 -3.19 4.78
CA THR A 93 -13.41 -4.38 4.35
C THR A 93 -14.11 -5.67 4.75
N ARG A 94 -13.74 -6.75 4.05
CA ARG A 94 -14.16 -8.12 4.38
C ARG A 94 -12.94 -9.00 4.62
N PRO A 95 -13.09 -10.09 5.40
CA PRO A 95 -12.04 -11.07 5.56
C PRO A 95 -11.52 -11.56 4.21
N CYS A 96 -10.20 -11.60 4.07
CA CYS A 96 -9.50 -12.04 2.87
C CYS A 96 -8.15 -12.63 3.25
N PRO A 97 -7.51 -13.43 2.37
CA PRO A 97 -6.17 -13.96 2.62
C PRO A 97 -5.14 -12.87 2.91
N SER A 98 -4.09 -13.23 3.66
CA SER A 98 -2.95 -12.36 3.93
C SER A 98 -2.39 -11.75 2.65
N SER A 99 -1.90 -10.51 2.74
CA SER A 99 -1.38 -9.73 1.59
C SER A 99 -2.42 -9.44 0.49
N THR A 100 -3.71 -9.55 0.78
CA THR A 100 -4.80 -9.06 -0.08
C THR A 100 -5.77 -8.22 0.75
N LEU A 101 -6.47 -7.29 0.10
CA LEU A 101 -7.48 -6.48 0.76
C LEU A 101 -8.75 -6.45 -0.08
N LEU A 102 -9.85 -6.91 0.51
CA LEU A 102 -11.17 -6.81 -0.08
C LEU A 102 -11.86 -5.56 0.43
N LEU A 103 -12.08 -4.60 -0.48
CA LEU A 103 -12.75 -3.34 -0.21
C LEU A 103 -14.17 -3.34 -0.80
N VAL A 104 -15.15 -2.90 -0.03
CA VAL A 104 -16.53 -2.67 -0.45
C VAL A 104 -16.81 -1.17 -0.24
N PRO A 105 -16.53 -0.32 -1.24
CA PRO A 105 -16.60 1.13 -1.07
C PRO A 105 -18.00 1.60 -0.68
N SER A 106 -18.08 2.57 0.24
CA SER A 106 -19.31 3.33 0.49
C SER A 106 -19.63 4.26 -0.67
N GLN A 107 -20.92 4.55 -0.86
CA GLN A 107 -21.40 5.59 -1.78
C GLN A 107 -21.24 7.00 -1.20
N GLN A 108 -20.92 7.13 0.09
CA GLN A 108 -20.76 8.42 0.72
C GLN A 108 -19.49 9.12 0.21
N PRO A 109 -19.57 10.42 -0.12
CA PRO A 109 -18.40 11.18 -0.54
C PRO A 109 -17.39 11.26 0.62
N ILE A 110 -16.12 11.04 0.28
CA ILE A 110 -15.00 11.11 1.23
C ILE A 110 -14.11 12.28 0.82
N GLU A 111 -13.61 13.01 1.79
CA GLU A 111 -12.67 14.11 1.56
C GLU A 111 -11.40 13.65 0.84
N LYS A 112 -10.84 14.52 -0.03
CA LYS A 112 -9.67 14.20 -0.85
C LYS A 112 -8.50 13.66 -0.02
N ASP A 113 -8.14 14.34 1.06
CA ASP A 113 -7.03 13.92 1.94
C ASP A 113 -7.24 12.52 2.50
N THR A 114 -8.46 12.23 2.97
CA THR A 114 -8.84 10.93 3.52
C THR A 114 -8.81 9.84 2.45
N THR A 115 -9.28 10.11 1.22
CA THR A 115 -9.18 9.14 0.12
C THR A 115 -7.73 8.83 -0.27
N HIS A 116 -6.86 9.83 -0.33
CA HIS A 116 -5.44 9.64 -0.63
C HIS A 116 -4.76 8.83 0.48
N ALA A 117 -5.00 9.19 1.74
CA ALA A 117 -4.47 8.46 2.90
C ALA A 117 -4.95 7.00 2.95
N LEU A 118 -6.22 6.75 2.60
CA LEU A 118 -6.79 5.42 2.46
C LEU A 118 -6.04 4.60 1.42
N VAL A 119 -5.87 5.13 0.20
CA VAL A 119 -5.13 4.44 -0.86
C VAL A 119 -3.69 4.16 -0.43
N HIS A 120 -2.99 5.12 0.18
CA HIS A 120 -1.64 4.89 0.69
C HIS A 120 -1.57 3.80 1.76
N ARG A 121 -2.57 3.69 2.64
CA ARG A 121 -2.61 2.63 3.65
C ARG A 121 -2.87 1.26 3.00
N ILE A 122 -3.76 1.18 2.02
CA ILE A 122 -4.01 -0.06 1.25
C ILE A 122 -2.74 -0.48 0.48
N LEU A 123 -2.08 0.45 -0.22
CA LEU A 123 -0.87 0.17 -0.97
C LEU A 123 0.24 -0.36 -0.05
N ARG A 124 0.48 0.29 1.09
CA ARG A 124 1.48 -0.18 2.07
C ARG A 124 1.22 -1.59 2.58
N TYR A 125 -0.04 -1.97 2.74
CA TYR A 125 -0.43 -3.29 3.22
C TYR A 125 -0.31 -4.38 2.13
N VAL A 126 -0.71 -4.06 0.89
CA VAL A 126 -0.80 -5.06 -0.19
C VAL A 126 0.50 -5.17 -1.00
N SER A 127 1.28 -4.09 -1.12
CA SER A 127 2.46 -4.04 -1.98
C SER A 127 3.46 -5.17 -1.69
N PRO A 128 4.18 -5.68 -2.71
CA PRO A 128 5.30 -6.59 -2.51
C PRO A 128 6.55 -5.89 -1.95
N HIS A 129 6.60 -4.55 -1.91
CA HIS A 129 7.76 -3.82 -1.41
C HIS A 129 7.82 -3.79 0.13
N PRO A 130 9.02 -3.74 0.73
CA PRO A 130 9.16 -3.67 2.18
C PRO A 130 8.40 -2.47 2.76
N TRP A 131 7.81 -2.67 3.94
CA TRP A 131 7.00 -1.64 4.58
C TRP A 131 7.84 -0.40 4.92
N GLY A 132 7.28 0.79 4.68
CA GLY A 132 7.95 2.07 4.94
C GLY A 132 8.86 2.57 3.80
N THR A 133 9.02 1.80 2.74
CA THR A 133 9.75 2.23 1.53
C THR A 133 8.88 3.15 0.66
N PRO A 134 9.44 4.17 -0.02
CA PRO A 134 8.70 4.98 -0.99
C PRO A 134 7.99 4.16 -2.06
N GLU A 135 8.61 3.05 -2.47
CA GLU A 135 8.10 2.08 -3.44
C GLU A 135 6.76 1.49 -2.98
N SER A 136 6.63 1.14 -1.69
CA SER A 136 5.38 0.63 -1.10
C SER A 136 4.22 1.64 -1.13
N GLU A 137 4.53 2.93 -1.32
CA GLU A 137 3.56 4.03 -1.44
C GLU A 137 3.47 4.56 -2.89
N ALA A 138 3.97 3.81 -3.87
CA ALA A 138 4.03 4.22 -5.28
C ALA A 138 4.78 5.54 -5.51
N HIS A 139 5.82 5.80 -4.71
CA HIS A 139 6.58 7.05 -4.66
C HIS A 139 5.68 8.29 -4.46
N ARG A 140 4.49 8.11 -3.89
CA ARG A 140 3.49 9.17 -3.72
C ARG A 140 3.14 9.92 -5.03
N ARG A 141 3.19 9.22 -6.17
CA ARG A 141 2.81 9.80 -7.46
C ARG A 141 1.31 10.09 -7.48
N SER A 142 0.93 11.38 -7.38
CA SER A 142 -0.46 11.83 -7.32
C SER A 142 -1.31 11.27 -8.46
N THR A 143 -0.78 11.22 -9.69
CA THR A 143 -1.49 10.68 -10.86
C THR A 143 -1.90 9.22 -10.69
N SER A 144 -1.05 8.39 -10.08
CA SER A 144 -1.37 6.98 -9.82
C SER A 144 -2.40 6.84 -8.70
N ILE A 145 -2.33 7.68 -7.66
CA ILE A 145 -3.28 7.67 -6.54
C ILE A 145 -4.65 8.14 -7.02
N GLU A 146 -4.70 9.23 -7.77
CA GLU A 146 -5.92 9.77 -8.36
C GLU A 146 -6.55 8.75 -9.31
N ARG A 147 -5.77 8.06 -10.14
CA ARG A 147 -6.28 6.95 -10.97
C ARG A 147 -6.95 5.87 -10.12
N ILE A 148 -6.37 5.48 -8.99
CA ILE A 148 -6.98 4.49 -8.08
C ILE A 148 -8.28 5.05 -7.49
N VAL A 149 -8.27 6.28 -6.96
CA VAL A 149 -9.47 6.92 -6.38
C VAL A 149 -10.62 6.99 -7.40
N GLN A 150 -10.34 7.40 -8.63
CA GLN A 150 -11.35 7.49 -9.68
C GLN A 150 -11.96 6.13 -10.02
N ASN A 151 -11.14 5.09 -10.19
CA ASN A 151 -11.63 3.77 -10.57
C ASN A 151 -12.27 3.00 -9.40
N VAL A 152 -11.80 3.19 -8.17
CA VAL A 152 -12.22 2.37 -7.01
C VAL A 152 -13.30 3.05 -6.17
N LEU A 153 -13.23 4.37 -5.99
CA LEU A 153 -14.09 5.09 -5.03
C LEU A 153 -15.15 5.97 -5.71
N ARG A 154 -14.94 6.45 -6.94
CA ARG A 154 -15.87 7.37 -7.65
C ARG A 154 -16.66 6.73 -8.79
N GLU A 155 -16.75 5.41 -8.72
CA GLU A 155 -17.37 4.56 -9.72
C GLU A 155 -18.83 4.90 -10.07
N HIS A 156 -19.58 5.49 -9.12
CA HIS A 156 -21.01 5.77 -9.29
C HIS A 156 -21.29 6.86 -10.33
N GLU A 157 -20.30 7.73 -10.62
CA GLU A 157 -20.46 8.82 -11.60
C GLU A 157 -20.36 8.31 -13.05
N GLN A 158 -19.89 7.08 -13.27
CA GLN A 158 -19.63 6.50 -14.60
C GLN A 158 -20.71 5.49 -15.05
N THR A 159 -21.96 5.72 -14.64
CA THR A 159 -23.10 4.79 -14.76
C THR A 159 -23.48 4.37 -16.19
N GLN A 160 -22.95 5.03 -17.23
CA GLN A 160 -23.23 4.68 -18.64
C GLN A 160 -22.15 3.80 -19.30
N ALA A 161 -20.93 3.75 -18.74
CA ALA A 161 -19.84 2.90 -19.25
C ALA A 161 -19.65 1.62 -18.42
N GLN A 162 -20.72 1.20 -17.72
CA GLN A 162 -20.74 0.11 -16.75
C GLN A 162 -20.13 -1.19 -17.32
N ASP A 163 -20.15 -1.40 -18.64
CA ASP A 163 -19.76 -2.66 -19.27
C ASP A 163 -18.27 -3.01 -19.30
N ARG A 164 -17.35 -2.13 -18.88
CA ARG A 164 -15.90 -2.39 -19.04
C ARG A 164 -15.06 -2.21 -17.79
N LEU A 165 -15.58 -2.67 -16.68
CA LEU A 165 -14.82 -2.70 -15.44
C LEU A 165 -13.81 -3.83 -15.53
N SER A 166 -12.62 -3.46 -15.93
CA SER A 166 -11.49 -4.36 -16.10
C SER A 166 -10.56 -4.23 -14.91
N SER A 167 -9.96 -5.36 -14.52
CA SER A 167 -8.84 -5.32 -13.58
C SER A 167 -7.74 -4.42 -14.13
N PHE A 168 -7.09 -3.67 -13.26
CA PHE A 168 -5.98 -2.79 -13.64
C PHE A 168 -4.86 -2.84 -12.60
N CYS A 169 -3.63 -2.62 -13.05
CA CYS A 169 -2.48 -2.44 -12.18
C CYS A 169 -2.25 -0.95 -11.96
N ALA A 170 -2.15 -0.52 -10.71
CA ALA A 170 -1.79 0.85 -10.35
C ALA A 170 -1.19 0.93 -8.95
N GLY A 171 -0.34 1.92 -8.74
CA GLY A 171 0.37 2.11 -7.48
C GLY A 171 1.63 1.24 -7.39
N ALA A 172 1.83 0.62 -6.24
CA ALA A 172 3.04 -0.09 -5.85
C ALA A 172 3.02 -1.58 -6.27
N HIS A 173 2.87 -1.85 -7.57
CA HIS A 173 2.64 -3.20 -8.12
C HIS A 173 1.42 -3.89 -7.49
N VAL A 174 0.30 -3.16 -7.42
CA VAL A 174 -0.97 -3.67 -6.91
C VAL A 174 -1.96 -3.84 -8.07
N LEU A 175 -2.50 -5.06 -8.19
CA LEU A 175 -3.58 -5.43 -9.08
C LEU A 175 -4.92 -5.19 -8.38
N TRP A 176 -5.73 -4.32 -8.97
CA TRP A 176 -7.09 -4.01 -8.54
C TRP A 176 -8.07 -4.79 -9.43
N SER A 177 -8.81 -5.72 -8.84
CA SER A 177 -9.79 -6.52 -9.58
C SER A 177 -11.20 -6.24 -9.08
N PRO A 178 -12.15 -5.89 -9.96
CA PRO A 178 -13.55 -5.72 -9.54
C PRO A 178 -14.15 -7.07 -9.14
N ILE A 179 -14.94 -7.06 -8.08
CA ILE A 179 -15.61 -8.24 -7.54
C ILE A 179 -17.06 -7.91 -7.15
N TRP A 180 -17.86 -8.96 -6.99
CA TRP A 180 -19.21 -8.91 -6.46
C TRP A 180 -19.27 -9.70 -5.16
N VAL A 181 -19.70 -9.03 -4.10
CA VAL A 181 -19.90 -9.61 -2.77
C VAL A 181 -21.39 -9.89 -2.60
N ARG A 182 -21.71 -11.12 -2.28
CA ARG A 182 -23.08 -11.54 -1.97
C ARG A 182 -23.44 -11.22 -0.51
N PRO A 183 -24.74 -11.17 -0.15
CA PRO A 183 -25.16 -10.97 1.24
C PRO A 183 -24.64 -12.04 2.20
N ASP A 184 -24.42 -13.27 1.71
CA ASP A 184 -23.82 -14.40 2.45
C ASP A 184 -22.29 -14.25 2.66
N GLY A 185 -21.67 -13.18 2.16
CA GLY A 185 -20.23 -12.94 2.22
C GLY A 185 -19.43 -13.63 1.11
N ALA A 186 -20.05 -14.44 0.25
CA ALA A 186 -19.35 -15.10 -0.85
C ALA A 186 -18.93 -14.10 -1.94
N ILE A 187 -17.73 -14.30 -2.47
CA ILE A 187 -17.09 -13.41 -3.44
C ILE A 187 -17.18 -14.06 -4.83
N ARG A 188 -17.62 -13.29 -5.83
CA ARG A 188 -17.59 -13.69 -7.24
C ARG A 188 -16.86 -12.65 -8.07
N ILE A 189 -15.93 -13.11 -8.90
CA ILE A 189 -15.15 -12.24 -9.77
C ILE A 189 -15.86 -11.99 -11.11
N ARG A 190 -16.59 -12.99 -11.62
CA ARG A 190 -17.33 -12.87 -12.88
C ARG A 190 -18.72 -12.30 -12.62
N ARG A 191 -19.21 -11.50 -13.57
CA ARG A 191 -20.64 -11.28 -13.77
C ARG A 191 -21.26 -12.63 -14.12
N ALA A 192 -21.60 -13.43 -13.11
CA ALA A 192 -22.56 -14.50 -13.32
C ALA A 192 -23.84 -13.79 -13.75
N GLY A 193 -24.25 -14.02 -15.01
CA GLY A 193 -25.37 -13.37 -15.71
C GLY A 193 -26.52 -13.10 -14.76
N GLU A 194 -27.13 -11.92 -14.91
CA GLU A 194 -28.18 -11.31 -14.09
C GLU A 194 -29.04 -12.30 -13.30
N GLN A 195 -28.52 -12.78 -12.17
CA GLN A 195 -29.31 -13.45 -11.17
C GLN A 195 -29.52 -12.42 -10.08
N SER A 196 -30.56 -11.61 -10.31
CA SER A 196 -31.55 -10.95 -9.41
C SER A 196 -31.30 -10.76 -7.90
N GLY A 197 -30.07 -10.94 -7.41
CA GLY A 197 -29.72 -10.80 -6.00
C GLY A 197 -29.09 -9.45 -5.67
N ARG A 198 -29.31 -8.98 -4.44
CA ARG A 198 -28.69 -7.80 -3.82
C ARG A 198 -27.18 -8.00 -3.64
N ARG A 199 -26.43 -8.01 -4.75
CA ARG A 199 -24.96 -8.09 -4.75
C ARG A 199 -24.39 -6.70 -4.52
N VAL A 200 -23.46 -6.59 -3.59
CA VAL A 200 -22.71 -5.36 -3.35
C VAL A 200 -21.42 -5.43 -4.14
N ARG A 201 -21.10 -4.35 -4.83
CA ARG A 201 -19.88 -4.25 -5.61
C ARG A 201 -18.67 -3.98 -4.71
N GLY A 202 -17.53 -4.57 -5.06
CA GLY A 202 -16.28 -4.30 -4.37
C GLY A 202 -15.05 -4.40 -5.27
N TRP A 203 -13.89 -4.24 -4.65
CA TRP A 203 -12.58 -4.32 -5.26
C TRP A 203 -11.68 -5.23 -4.44
N LEU A 204 -10.97 -6.12 -5.11
CA LEU A 204 -9.88 -6.89 -4.53
C LEU A 204 -8.55 -6.25 -4.92
N ALA A 205 -7.84 -5.72 -3.94
CA ALA A 205 -6.45 -5.30 -4.07
C ALA A 205 -5.54 -6.50 -3.74
N SER A 206 -4.65 -6.84 -4.67
CA SER A 206 -3.69 -7.94 -4.51
C SER A 206 -2.35 -7.57 -5.14
N ARG A 207 -1.28 -8.29 -4.79
CA ARG A 207 0.02 -8.12 -5.45
C ARG A 207 -0.11 -8.40 -6.94
N GLN A 208 0.53 -7.57 -7.76
CA GLN A 208 0.63 -7.83 -9.19
C GLN A 208 1.48 -9.10 -9.39
N PRO A 209 1.00 -10.08 -10.16
CA PRO A 209 1.77 -11.26 -10.48
C PRO A 209 3.06 -10.86 -11.21
N PRO A 210 4.18 -11.56 -10.99
CA PRO A 210 5.42 -11.28 -11.73
C PRO A 210 5.17 -11.35 -13.24
N THR A 211 5.75 -10.39 -13.97
CA THR A 211 5.57 -10.25 -15.43
C THR A 211 6.46 -11.18 -16.25
N SER A 212 7.45 -11.82 -15.63
CA SER A 212 8.21 -12.93 -16.24
C SER A 212 7.29 -14.11 -16.45
N SER A 213 7.56 -14.98 -17.45
CA SER A 213 6.72 -16.16 -17.70
C SER A 213 6.56 -16.94 -16.39
N LEU A 214 5.34 -16.93 -15.86
CA LEU A 214 4.95 -17.65 -14.64
C LEU A 214 5.05 -19.18 -14.83
N GLU A 215 5.58 -19.66 -15.95
CA GLU A 215 5.96 -21.07 -16.10
C GLU A 215 7.18 -21.33 -15.23
N GLN A 216 6.93 -21.74 -14.00
CA GLN A 216 7.96 -22.27 -13.13
C GLN A 216 7.99 -23.79 -13.33
N LYS A 217 9.13 -24.32 -13.78
CA LYS A 217 9.38 -25.76 -13.71
C LYS A 217 9.44 -26.14 -12.24
N ALA A 218 8.57 -27.04 -11.84
CA ALA A 218 8.53 -27.55 -10.48
C ALA A 218 9.31 -28.86 -10.41
N HIS A 219 10.17 -29.03 -9.40
CA HIS A 219 10.69 -30.37 -9.14
C HIS A 219 9.65 -31.22 -8.38
N PRO A 220 9.53 -32.52 -8.68
CA PRO A 220 8.62 -33.42 -7.96
C PRO A 220 8.88 -33.38 -6.46
N GLY A 221 7.82 -33.22 -5.65
CA GLY A 221 7.91 -33.16 -4.19
C GLY A 221 8.39 -31.82 -3.61
N GLU A 222 8.71 -30.84 -4.46
CA GLU A 222 9.09 -29.49 -4.02
C GLU A 222 7.86 -28.72 -3.50
N THR A 223 8.08 -27.90 -2.48
CA THR A 223 7.09 -26.90 -2.05
C THR A 223 7.49 -25.56 -2.64
N MET A 224 6.65 -25.00 -3.51
CA MET A 224 6.90 -23.68 -4.07
C MET A 224 5.96 -22.63 -3.48
N VAL A 225 6.49 -21.43 -3.25
CA VAL A 225 5.68 -20.26 -2.90
C VAL A 225 5.19 -19.62 -4.19
N TRP A 226 3.90 -19.78 -4.45
CA TRP A 226 3.26 -19.27 -5.65
C TRP A 226 2.61 -17.91 -5.36
N ASP A 227 3.15 -16.87 -5.99
CA ASP A 227 2.68 -15.49 -5.94
C ASP A 227 2.52 -14.94 -4.51
N ASN A 228 3.38 -15.36 -3.58
CA ASN A 228 3.38 -14.97 -2.16
C ASN A 228 2.04 -15.19 -1.44
N ARG A 229 1.16 -16.04 -1.98
CA ARG A 229 -0.21 -16.24 -1.49
C ARG A 229 -0.56 -17.70 -1.27
N PHE A 230 0.13 -18.62 -1.94
CA PHE A 230 -0.14 -20.04 -1.87
C PHE A 230 1.17 -20.80 -1.73
N LEU A 231 1.28 -21.66 -0.72
CA LEU A 231 2.24 -22.76 -0.74
C LEU A 231 1.61 -23.86 -1.57
N VAL A 232 2.28 -24.21 -2.67
CA VAL A 232 1.86 -25.28 -3.57
C VAL A 232 2.79 -26.45 -3.32
N ARG A 233 2.25 -27.52 -2.76
CA ARG A 233 2.97 -28.79 -2.70
C ARG A 233 2.79 -29.50 -4.02
N VAL A 234 3.90 -29.69 -4.74
CA VAL A 234 3.88 -30.33 -6.05
C VAL A 234 3.89 -31.84 -5.81
N PRO A 235 2.91 -32.60 -6.33
CA PRO A 235 2.90 -34.05 -6.17
C PRO A 235 4.16 -34.65 -6.79
N ASN A 236 4.55 -35.83 -6.32
CA ASN A 236 5.81 -36.47 -6.70
C ASN A 236 5.71 -37.13 -8.09
N CYS A 237 5.41 -36.31 -9.12
CA CYS A 237 5.26 -36.71 -10.51
C CYS A 237 6.27 -35.93 -11.37
N PRO A 238 7.02 -36.60 -12.27
CA PRO A 238 7.94 -35.93 -13.17
C PRO A 238 7.20 -35.05 -14.21
N ASP A 239 7.91 -34.01 -14.68
CA ASP A 239 7.50 -33.12 -15.77
C ASP A 239 6.25 -32.27 -15.50
N LEU A 240 6.07 -31.85 -14.25
CA LEU A 240 5.01 -30.92 -13.88
C LEU A 240 5.43 -29.47 -14.10
N VAL A 241 4.58 -28.73 -14.81
CA VAL A 241 4.69 -27.28 -14.95
C VAL A 241 3.52 -26.65 -14.21
N VAL A 242 3.83 -25.78 -13.23
CA VAL A 242 2.81 -24.97 -12.58
C VAL A 242 2.64 -23.71 -13.42
N ARG A 243 1.41 -23.47 -13.89
CA ARG A 243 1.05 -22.32 -14.71
C ARG A 243 -0.08 -21.53 -14.05
N PRO A 244 -0.17 -20.21 -14.24
CA PRO A 244 -1.29 -19.44 -13.72
C PRO A 244 -2.59 -19.75 -14.47
N ARG A 245 -3.67 -20.11 -13.75
CA ARG A 245 -5.01 -20.30 -14.31
C ARG A 245 -5.75 -18.97 -14.41
N GLY A 246 -5.54 -18.26 -15.52
CA GLY A 246 -6.23 -17.00 -15.82
C GLY A 246 -5.67 -15.79 -15.07
N ARG A 247 -6.50 -14.77 -14.80
CA ARG A 247 -6.07 -13.51 -14.16
C ARG A 247 -5.73 -13.64 -12.68
N PHE A 248 -6.19 -14.72 -12.04
CA PHE A 248 -5.81 -15.05 -10.68
C PHE A 248 -4.72 -16.09 -10.79
N VAL A 249 -3.67 -15.90 -10.02
CA VAL A 249 -2.52 -16.79 -9.96
C VAL A 249 -2.92 -18.03 -9.15
N LEU A 250 -4.04 -18.66 -9.50
CA LEU A 250 -4.36 -19.99 -9.03
C LEU A 250 -3.48 -20.93 -9.86
N PRO A 251 -2.58 -21.69 -9.23
CA PRO A 251 -1.70 -22.60 -9.92
C PRO A 251 -2.54 -23.68 -10.62
N GLN A 252 -2.23 -23.93 -11.88
CA GLN A 252 -2.71 -25.04 -12.66
C GLN A 252 -1.52 -25.95 -12.91
N VAL A 253 -1.63 -27.20 -12.52
CA VAL A 253 -0.60 -28.20 -12.77
C VAL A 253 -0.85 -28.78 -14.17
N VAL A 254 0.15 -28.67 -15.02
CA VAL A 254 0.11 -29.09 -16.41
C VAL A 254 1.21 -30.12 -16.65
N ARG A 255 0.86 -31.23 -17.31
CA ARG A 255 1.79 -32.26 -17.77
C ARG A 255 1.59 -32.46 -19.26
N ASN A 256 2.66 -32.37 -20.06
CA ASN A 256 2.57 -32.52 -21.53
C ASN A 256 1.47 -31.64 -22.17
N GLN A 257 1.35 -30.38 -21.72
CA GLN A 257 0.31 -29.43 -22.13
C GLN A 257 -1.14 -29.78 -21.74
N GLN A 258 -1.38 -30.87 -21.02
CA GLN A 258 -2.70 -31.24 -20.49
C GLN A 258 -2.83 -30.86 -19.02
N VAL A 259 -4.00 -30.34 -18.65
CA VAL A 259 -4.35 -29.97 -17.29
C VAL A 259 -4.55 -31.23 -16.47
N VAL A 260 -3.82 -31.35 -15.35
CA VAL A 260 -3.99 -32.46 -14.42
C VAL A 260 -4.86 -31.98 -13.26
N ASP A 261 -6.18 -31.95 -13.47
CA ASP A 261 -7.14 -31.47 -12.45
C ASP A 261 -7.22 -32.43 -11.22
N GLU A 262 -6.74 -33.67 -11.34
CA GLU A 262 -6.82 -34.71 -10.28
C GLU A 262 -5.55 -34.86 -9.42
N CYS A 263 -4.53 -34.03 -9.62
CA CYS A 263 -3.19 -34.29 -9.08
C CYS A 263 -3.02 -34.04 -7.56
N GLY A 264 -4.08 -33.91 -6.76
CA GLY A 264 -3.97 -33.78 -5.30
C GLY A 264 -3.14 -32.57 -4.86
N VAL A 265 -3.26 -31.44 -5.58
CA VAL A 265 -2.55 -30.21 -5.23
C VAL A 265 -3.12 -29.66 -3.93
N GLU A 266 -2.39 -29.87 -2.84
CA GLU A 266 -2.75 -29.35 -1.53
C GLU A 266 -2.34 -27.87 -1.44
N PHE A 267 -3.34 -27.01 -1.31
CA PHE A 267 -3.14 -25.63 -0.90
C PHE A 267 -2.97 -25.61 0.61
N ILE A 268 -1.72 -25.56 1.06
CA ILE A 268 -1.42 -25.42 2.48
C ILE A 268 -1.74 -23.96 2.83
N ARG A 269 -2.88 -23.71 3.46
CA ARG A 269 -3.07 -22.48 4.23
C ARG A 269 -2.21 -22.62 5.47
N GLU A 270 -1.16 -21.83 5.61
CA GLU A 270 -0.58 -21.57 6.92
C GLU A 270 -1.68 -20.90 7.77
N LEU A 271 -2.34 -21.69 8.60
CA LEU A 271 -3.30 -21.22 9.60
C LEU A 271 -2.60 -20.77 10.89
N ASP A 272 -1.30 -21.07 11.05
CA ASP A 272 -0.57 -20.94 12.33
C ASP A 272 0.46 -19.79 12.38
N ALA A 273 0.42 -18.85 11.43
CA ALA A 273 1.31 -17.68 11.41
C ALA A 273 0.55 -16.38 11.76
N ILE A 274 -0.08 -16.33 12.94
CA ILE A 274 -0.38 -15.10 13.70
C ILE A 274 -0.23 -15.39 15.19
#